data_AF-A0A2N3LM00-F1
#
_entry.id   AF-A0A2N3LM00-F1
#
_cell.length_a   1.000
_cell.length_b   1.000
_cell.length_c   1.000
_cell.angle_alpha   90.00
_cell.angle_beta   90.00
_cell.angle_gamma   90.00
#
_symmetry.space_group_name_H-M   'P 1'
#
loop_
_entity.id
_entity.type
_entity.pdbx_description
1 polymer ?
#
loop_
_entity_poly.entity_id
_entity_poly.type
_entity_poly.pdbx_seq_one_letter_code
_entity_poly.pdbx_strand_id
1 'polypeptide(L)' 'MKIGELDQQKLGRVLIQASMTALYQKNETLQETMLSFEPDSENKAEWNFVKDLFTLTTDEIADKWYGGKDKSIGFIFKE' A
#
# COMPACT_ATOMS: atom_id res chain seq x y z
N MET A 1 -6.03 9.53 6.32
CA MET A 1 -6.76 8.56 5.47
C MET A 1 -6.58 7.18 6.06
N LYS A 2 -7.63 6.37 6.05
CA LYS A 2 -7.63 4.95 6.45
C LYS A 2 -7.92 4.07 5.24
N ILE A 3 -7.60 2.79 5.34
CA ILE A 3 -7.73 1.86 4.20
C ILE A 3 -9.17 1.78 3.67
N GLY A 4 -10.17 1.93 4.54
CA GLY A 4 -11.59 1.92 4.14
C GLY A 4 -12.03 3.18 3.37
N GLU A 5 -11.19 4.21 3.31
CA GLU A 5 -11.43 5.43 2.53
C GLU A 5 -10.73 5.39 1.16
N LEU A 6 -9.91 4.36 0.89
CA LEU A 6 -9.23 4.17 -0.38
C LEU A 6 -10.19 3.62 -1.45
N ASP A 7 -9.95 3.99 -2.70
CA ASP A 7 -10.65 3.39 -3.82
C ASP A 7 -10.09 1.98 -4.07
N GLN A 8 -10.91 0.96 -3.83
CA GLN A 8 -10.48 -0.44 -3.95
C GLN A 8 -10.06 -0.82 -5.38
N GLN A 9 -10.68 -0.24 -6.41
CA GLN A 9 -10.28 -0.52 -7.79
C GLN A 9 -8.94 0.12 -8.11
N LYS A 10 -8.71 1.37 -7.66
CA LYS A 10 -7.40 2.02 -7.79
C LYS A 10 -6.34 1.24 -7.02
N LEU A 11 -6.65 0.80 -5.81
CA LEU A 11 -5.72 0.02 -4.99
C LEU A 11 -5.33 -1.30 -5.67
N GLY A 12 -6.31 -2.03 -6.21
CA GLY A 12 -6.05 -3.24 -6.99
C GLY A 12 -5.17 -2.97 -8.21
N ARG A 13 -5.45 -1.89 -8.96
CA ARG A 13 -4.60 -1.48 -10.10
C ARG A 13 -3.17 -1.18 -9.67
N VAL A 14 -2.99 -0.42 -8.59
CA VAL A 14 -1.66 -0.05 -8.07
C VAL A 14 -0.86 -1.28 -7.63
N LEU A 15 -1.49 -2.23 -6.93
CA LEU A 15 -0.85 -3.48 -6.53
C LEU A 15 -0.33 -4.29 -7.74
N ILE A 16 -1.12 -4.36 -8.81
CA ILE A 16 -0.70 -5.00 -10.06
C ILE A 16 0.47 -4.23 -10.69
N GLN A 17 0.35 -2.89 -10.77
CA GLN A 17 1.36 -2.00 -11.36
C GLN A 17 2.70 -2.03 -10.61
N ALA A 18 2.71 -2.29 -9.30
CA ALA A 18 3.94 -2.33 -8.50
C ALA A 18 4.98 -3.31 -9.05
N SER A 19 4.53 -4.52 -9.45
CA SER A 19 5.41 -5.52 -10.05
C SER A 19 5.93 -5.13 -11.44
N MET A 20 5.08 -4.53 -12.26
CA MET A 20 5.49 -4.02 -13.58
C MET A 20 6.49 -2.86 -13.46
N THR A 21 6.30 -2.02 -12.44
CA THR A 21 7.20 -0.89 -12.15
C THR A 21 8.57 -1.40 -11.72
N ALA A 22 8.63 -2.44 -10.88
CA ALA A 22 9.90 -3.05 -10.46
C ALA A 22 10.69 -3.60 -11.64
N LEU A 23 10.01 -4.32 -12.55
CA LEU A 23 10.61 -4.83 -13.78
C LEU A 23 11.12 -3.70 -14.67
N TYR A 24 10.33 -2.63 -14.84
CA TYR A 24 10.71 -1.48 -15.66
C TYR A 24 11.94 -0.75 -15.09
N GLN A 25 12.00 -0.58 -13.77
CA GLN A 25 13.12 0.08 -13.09
C GLN A 25 14.36 -0.81 -12.92
N LYS A 26 14.25 -2.10 -13.25
CA LYS A 26 15.32 -3.11 -13.05
C LYS A 26 15.75 -3.26 -11.59
N ASN A 27 14.83 -3.03 -10.65
CA ASN A 27 15.06 -3.32 -9.25
C ASN A 27 14.93 -4.83 -9.01
N GLU A 28 15.71 -5.37 -8.07
CA GLU A 28 15.68 -6.80 -7.77
C GLU A 28 14.48 -7.15 -6.89
N THR A 29 14.00 -6.18 -6.10
CA THR A 29 12.86 -6.37 -5.20
C THR A 29 11.77 -5.31 -5.35
N LEU A 30 10.55 -5.69 -4.96
CA LEU A 30 9.43 -4.74 -4.84
C LEU A 30 9.72 -3.67 -3.79
N GLN A 31 10.45 -3.99 -2.72
CA GLN A 31 10.79 -3.05 -1.67
C GLN A 31 11.68 -1.92 -2.19
N GLU A 32 12.74 -2.23 -2.95
CA GLU A 32 13.60 -1.23 -3.61
C GLU A 32 12.79 -0.32 -4.55
N THR A 33 11.85 -0.91 -5.28
CA THR A 33 10.94 -0.19 -6.15
C THR A 33 10.07 0.78 -5.37
N MET A 34 9.43 0.33 -4.28
CA MET A 34 8.59 1.19 -3.48
C MET A 34 9.37 2.31 -2.78
N LEU A 35 10.63 2.07 -2.42
CA LEU A 35 11.49 3.09 -1.83
C LEU A 35 11.85 4.19 -2.83
N SER A 36 12.17 3.83 -4.08
CA SER A 36 12.64 4.74 -5.13
C SER A 36 11.52 5.35 -6.00
N PHE A 37 10.36 4.72 -6.05
CA PHE A 37 9.22 5.16 -6.85
C PHE A 37 8.45 6.30 -6.17
N GLU A 38 8.22 7.37 -6.92
CA GLU A 38 7.30 8.45 -6.56
C GLU A 38 6.07 8.40 -7.47
N PRO A 39 4.87 8.15 -6.92
CA PRO A 39 3.66 8.06 -7.70
C PRO A 39 3.15 9.44 -8.14
N ASP A 40 2.63 9.50 -9.37
CA ASP A 40 1.88 10.64 -9.86
C ASP A 40 0.59 10.87 -9.04
N SER A 41 0.06 12.10 -9.09
CA SER A 41 -0.97 12.59 -8.16
C SER A 41 -2.30 11.82 -8.19
N GLU A 42 -2.63 11.14 -9.29
CA GLU A 42 -3.97 10.57 -9.53
C GLU A 42 -4.32 9.38 -8.62
N ASN A 43 -3.32 8.66 -8.12
CA ASN A 43 -3.48 7.48 -7.24
C ASN A 43 -2.54 7.54 -6.03
N LYS A 44 -2.17 8.74 -5.60
CA LYS A 44 -1.14 8.96 -4.57
C LYS A 44 -1.46 8.25 -3.26
N ALA A 45 -2.73 8.21 -2.86
CA ALA A 45 -3.14 7.58 -1.61
C ALA A 45 -2.98 6.05 -1.64
N GLU A 46 -3.44 5.41 -2.71
CA GLU A 46 -3.31 3.97 -2.92
C GLU A 46 -1.85 3.56 -3.07
N TRP A 47 -1.05 4.34 -3.81
CA TRP A 47 0.39 4.13 -3.90
C TRP A 47 1.10 4.28 -2.56
N ASN A 48 0.71 5.24 -1.73
CA ASN A 48 1.27 5.36 -0.38
C ASN A 48 0.97 4.12 0.47
N PHE A 49 -0.24 3.58 0.39
CA PHE A 49 -0.58 2.33 1.09
C PHE A 49 0.29 1.17 0.59
N VAL A 50 0.40 0.98 -0.72
CA VAL A 50 1.23 -0.10 -1.27
C VAL A 50 2.69 0.09 -0.89
N LYS A 51 3.23 1.30 -0.96
CA LYS A 51 4.59 1.60 -0.49
C LYS A 51 4.79 1.19 0.96
N ASP A 52 3.87 1.63 1.83
CA ASP A 52 3.92 1.29 3.25
C ASP A 52 3.86 -0.21 3.51
N LEU A 53 3.12 -0.98 2.71
CA LEU A 53 3.04 -2.44 2.83
C LEU A 53 4.41 -3.12 2.71
N PHE A 54 5.32 -2.54 1.92
CA PHE A 54 6.67 -3.07 1.71
C PHE A 54 7.74 -2.41 2.58
N THR A 55 7.44 -1.27 3.22
CA THR A 55 8.45 -0.49 3.95
C THR A 55 8.19 -0.35 5.45
N LEU A 56 6.96 -0.56 5.92
CA LEU A 56 6.58 -0.44 7.32
C LEU A 56 6.41 -1.81 7.98
N THR A 57 6.51 -1.82 9.31
CA THR A 57 6.16 -2.98 10.14
C THR A 57 4.65 -3.17 10.23
N THR A 58 4.21 -4.37 10.61
CA THR A 58 2.78 -4.68 10.82
C THR A 58 2.10 -3.70 11.79
N ASP A 59 2.81 -3.31 12.85
CA ASP A 59 2.29 -2.41 13.89
C ASP A 59 2.06 -1.01 13.32
N GLU A 60 3.05 -0.49 12.59
CA GLU A 60 2.95 0.81 11.92
C GLU A 60 1.85 0.82 10.86
N ILE A 61 1.69 -0.27 10.10
CA ILE A 61 0.61 -0.42 9.13
C ILE A 61 -0.75 -0.39 9.84
N ALA A 62 -0.91 -1.14 10.93
CA ALA A 62 -2.14 -1.20 11.71
C ALA A 62 -2.53 0.19 12.24
N ASP A 63 -1.57 0.91 12.82
CA ASP A 63 -1.80 2.26 13.34
C ASP A 63 -2.16 3.24 12.22
N LYS A 64 -1.35 3.27 11.15
CA LYS A 64 -1.49 4.21 10.04
C LYS A 64 -2.77 3.98 9.24
N TRP A 65 -3.05 2.76 8.83
CA TRP A 65 -4.11 2.46 7.85
C TRP A 65 -5.39 1.89 8.44
N TYR A 66 -5.31 1.22 9.59
CA TYR A 66 -6.46 0.53 10.19
C TYR A 66 -6.95 1.16 11.50
N GLY A 67 -6.19 2.12 12.05
CA GLY A 67 -6.58 2.85 13.27
C GLY A 67 -6.22 2.11 14.56
N GLY A 68 -5.20 1.25 14.51
CA GLY A 68 -4.65 0.50 15.63
C GLY A 68 -4.91 -1.01 15.53
N LYS A 69 -4.09 -1.80 16.23
CA LYS A 69 -4.12 -3.28 16.21
C LYS A 69 -5.52 -3.86 16.42
N ASP A 70 -6.25 -3.35 17.41
CA ASP A 70 -7.58 -3.85 17.77
C ASP A 70 -8.61 -3.60 16.66
N LYS A 71 -8.46 -2.50 15.91
CA LYS A 71 -9.35 -2.15 14.79
C LYS A 71 -9.00 -2.88 13.50
N SER A 72 -7.72 -3.22 13.28
CA SER A 72 -7.30 -4.04 12.12
C SER A 72 -7.88 -5.46 12.17
N ILE A 73 -7.93 -6.09 13.34
CA ILE A 73 -8.52 -7.42 13.50
C ILE A 73 -10.01 -7.36 13.14
N GLY A 74 -10.73 -6.32 13.62
CA GLY A 74 -12.14 -6.10 13.27
C GLY A 74 -12.41 -5.78 11.79
N PHE A 75 -11.40 -5.38 11.01
CA PHE A 75 -11.54 -5.16 9.57
C PHE A 75 -11.59 -6.47 8.78
N ILE A 76 -10.92 -7.53 9.26
CA ILE A 76 -10.90 -8.85 8.62
C ILE A 76 -12.23 -9.59 8.80
N PHE A 77 -12.92 -9.36 9.92
CA PHE A 77 -14.15 -10.09 10.30
C PHE A 77 -15.45 -9.33 10.02
N LYS A 78 -15.37 -8.15 9.38
CA LYS A 78 -16.56 -7.45 8.87
C LYS A 78 -16.85 -7.95 7.47
N GLU A 79 -17.56 -9.08 7.40
CA GLU A 79 -18.39 -9.43 6.23
C GLU A 79 -19.68 -8.60 6.23
#